data_AF-A0A7X4F974-F1
#
_entry.id   AF-A0A7X4F974-F1
#
_cell.length_a   1.000
_cell.length_b   1.000
_cell.length_c   1.000
_cell.angle_alpha   90.00
_cell.angle_beta   90.00
_cell.angle_gamma   90.00
#
_symmetry.space_group_name_H-M   'P 1'
#
loop_
_entity.id
_entity.type
_entity.pdbx_description
1 polymer ?
#
loop_
_entity_poly.entity_id
_entity_poly.type
_entity_poly.pdbx_seq_one_letter_code
_entity_poly.pdbx_strand_id
1 'polypeptide(L)' 'MKTVTHTQLEQLVKKLPKAKLPVAYHLLVDLVNREVDEQSPQAAFMCLSLEKRRQLLMQQSEQMKEHYEQMADEPPADL' A
#
# COMPACT_ATOMS: atom_id res chain seq x y z
N MET A 1 -1.10 10.30 9.48
CA MET A 1 -0.40 9.27 10.28
C MET A 1 0.02 9.90 11.60
N LYS A 2 -0.27 9.26 12.75
CA LYS A 2 0.17 9.79 14.05
C LYS A 2 1.64 9.44 14.23
N THR A 3 2.52 10.43 14.16
CA THR A 3 3.96 10.27 14.37
C THR A 3 4.21 9.93 15.84
N VAL A 4 4.72 8.73 16.10
CA VAL A 4 5.15 8.33 17.44
C VAL A 4 6.43 9.12 17.77
N THR A 5 6.43 9.84 18.89
CA THR A 5 7.59 10.64 19.29
C THR A 5 8.61 9.80 20.06
N HIS A 6 9.89 10.17 19.99
CA HIS A 6 10.99 9.49 20.71
C HIS A 6 10.68 9.29 22.20
N THR A 7 10.06 10.29 22.82
CA THR A 7 9.66 10.28 24.23
C THR A 7 8.61 9.22 24.54
N GLN A 8 7.66 8.98 23.64
CA GLN A 8 6.65 7.93 23.79
C GLN A 8 7.28 6.53 23.68
N LEU A 9 8.29 6.40 22.82
CA LEU A 9 9.06 5.16 22.67
C LEU A 9 9.86 4.83 23.94
N GLU A 10 10.56 5.82 24.51
CA GLU A 10 11.32 5.64 25.75
C GLU A 10 10.44 5.24 26.94
N GLN A 11 9.25 5.84 27.07
CA GLN A 11 8.32 5.48 28.12
C GLN A 11 7.79 4.04 27.98
N LEU A 12 7.62 3.57 26.74
CA LEU A 12 7.21 2.21 26.46
C LEU A 12 8.32 1.21 26.81
N VAL A 13 9.55 1.50 26.42
CA VAL A 13 10.75 0.69 26.71
C VAL A 13 10.96 0.53 28.21
N LYS A 14 10.75 1.60 29.00
CA LYS A 14 10.85 1.55 30.47
C LYS A 14 9.79 0.67 31.15
N LYS A 15 8.63 0.47 30.50
CA LYS A 15 7.51 -0.35 31.02
C LYS A 15 7.61 -1.82 30.61
N LEU A 16 8.47 -2.15 29.65
CA LEU A 16 8.67 -3.51 29.18
C LEU A 16 9.62 -4.28 30.12
N PRO A 17 9.31 -5.55 30.46
CA PRO A 17 10.25 -6.39 31.20
C PRO A 17 11.56 -6.49 30.40
N LYS A 18 12.72 -6.28 31.04
CA LYS A 18 14.03 -6.28 30.36
C LYS A 18 14.26 -7.53 29.49
N ALA A 19 13.74 -8.68 29.91
CA ALA A 19 13.81 -9.94 29.15
C ALA A 19 13.07 -9.91 27.80
N LYS A 20 12.09 -9.03 27.61
CA LYS A 20 11.30 -8.88 26.38
C LYS A 20 11.81 -7.75 25.47
N LEU A 21 12.75 -6.93 25.93
CA LEU A 21 13.34 -5.85 25.12
C LEU A 21 14.02 -6.35 23.84
N PRO A 22 14.79 -7.46 23.84
CA PRO A 22 15.36 -7.99 22.61
C PRO A 22 14.29 -8.37 21.59
N VAL A 23 13.20 -9.00 22.03
CA VAL A 23 12.09 -9.41 21.16
C VAL A 23 11.37 -8.18 20.59
N ALA A 24 11.10 -7.17 21.43
CA ALA A 24 10.47 -5.93 20.99
C ALA A 24 11.39 -5.16 20.01
N TYR A 25 12.69 -5.15 20.25
CA TYR A 25 13.67 -4.53 19.37
C TYR A 25 13.75 -5.26 18.01
N HIS A 26 13.85 -6.58 18.00
CA HIS A 26 13.84 -7.36 16.76
C HIS A 26 12.54 -7.17 15.98
N LEU A 27 11.39 -7.16 16.65
CA LEU A 27 10.10 -6.87 16.00
C LEU A 27 10.07 -5.47 15.37
N LEU A 28 10.56 -4.45 16.06
CA LEU A 28 10.62 -3.09 15.53
C LEU A 28 11.58 -2.98 14.36
N VAL A 29 12.74 -3.65 14.43
CA VAL A 29 13.72 -3.72 13.35
C VAL A 29 13.12 -4.44 12.13
N ASP A 30 12.42 -5.56 12.34
CA ASP A 30 11.75 -6.29 11.26
C ASP A 30 10.64 -5.45 10.61
N LEU A 31 9.89 -4.68 11.39
CA LEU A 31 8.84 -3.79 10.87
C LEU A 31 9.43 -2.62 10.06
N VAL A 32 10.51 -2.00 10.54
CA VAL A 32 11.21 -0.92 9.83
C VAL A 32 11.90 -1.44 8.56
N ASN A 33 12.49 -2.63 8.63
CA ASN A 33 13.14 -3.25 7.47
C ASN A 33 12.12 -3.80 6.46
N ARG A 34 10.90 -4.16 6.89
CA ARG A 34 9.78 -4.52 6.01
C ARG A 34 9.09 -3.33 5.36
N GLU A 35 9.28 -2.09 5.83
CA GLU A 35 8.81 -0.90 5.11
C GLU A 35 9.55 -0.66 3.78
N VAL A 36 10.56 -1.50 3.46
CA VAL A 36 11.22 -1.55 2.13
C VAL A 36 10.58 -2.61 1.20
N ASP A 37 9.48 -3.26 1.60
CA ASP A 37 8.62 -3.89 0.60
C ASP A 37 7.88 -2.77 -0.13
N GLU A 38 8.20 -2.60 -1.42
CA GLU A 38 7.47 -1.75 -2.34
C GLU A 38 5.97 -1.93 -2.08
N GLN A 39 5.30 -0.88 -1.58
CA GLN A 39 3.88 -0.94 -1.28
C GLN A 39 3.16 -1.56 -2.47
N SER A 40 2.42 -2.65 -2.24
CA SER A 40 1.69 -3.29 -3.31
C SER A 40 0.85 -2.24 -4.04
N PRO A 41 0.69 -2.32 -5.37
CA PRO A 41 -0.09 -1.34 -6.13
C PRO A 41 -1.48 -1.08 -5.53
N GLN A 42 -2.08 -2.12 -4.94
CA GLN A 42 -3.35 -2.05 -4.23
C GLN A 42 -3.25 -1.25 -2.92
N ALA A 43 -2.21 -1.46 -2.12
CA ALA A 43 -1.97 -0.67 -0.91
C ALA A 43 -1.71 0.80 -1.25
N ALA A 44 -0.87 1.06 -2.26
CA ALA A 44 -0.61 2.41 -2.74
C ALA A 44 -1.88 3.10 -3.24
N PHE A 45 -2.76 2.40 -3.97
CA PHE A 45 -4.05 2.91 -4.42
C PHE A 45 -4.98 3.29 -3.25
N MET A 46 -5.03 2.46 -2.20
CA MET A 46 -5.86 2.70 -1.02
C MET A 46 -5.41 3.94 -0.22
N CYS A 47 -4.13 4.29 -0.29
CA CYS A 47 -3.58 5.50 0.32
C CYS A 47 -3.93 6.80 -0.42
N LEU A 48 -4.44 6.73 -1.65
CA LEU A 48 -4.83 7.91 -2.42
C LEU A 48 -6.06 8.61 -1.83
N SER A 49 -6.19 9.92 -2.08
CA SER A 49 -7.42 10.65 -1.79
C SER A 49 -8.59 10.07 -2.58
N LEU A 50 -9.80 10.25 -2.07
CA LEU A 50 -11.01 9.74 -2.72
C LEU A 50 -11.19 10.33 -4.14
N GLU A 51 -10.80 11.58 -4.33
CA GLU A 51 -10.80 12.26 -5.63
C GLU A 51 -9.79 11.63 -6.60
N LYS A 52 -8.55 11.39 -6.18
CA LYS A 52 -7.53 10.73 -7.02
C LYS A 52 -7.94 9.31 -7.41
N ARG A 53 -8.56 8.57 -6.48
CA ARG A 53 -9.09 7.23 -6.79
C ARG A 53 -10.17 7.29 -7.87
N ARG A 54 -11.08 8.26 -7.80
CA ARG A 54 -12.13 8.46 -8.81
C ARG A 54 -11.54 8.80 -10.18
N GLN A 55 -10.57 9.72 -10.23
CA GLN A 55 -9.89 10.08 -11.49
C GLN A 55 -9.21 8.86 -12.14
N LEU A 56 -8.46 8.07 -11.36
CA LEU A 56 -7.81 6.87 -11.88
C LEU A 56 -8.81 5.83 -12.40
N LEU A 57 -9.90 5.60 -11.67
CA LEU A 57 -10.94 4.66 -12.10
C LEU A 57 -11.67 5.14 -13.36
N MET A 58 -11.94 6.45 -13.49
CA MET A 58 -12.50 7.02 -14.72
C MET A 58 -11.56 6.81 -15.90
N GLN A 59 -10.29 7.17 -15.76
CA GLN A 59 -9.29 6.99 -16.81
C GLN A 59 -9.15 5.51 -17.23
N GLN A 60 -9.12 4.60 -16.25
CA GLN A 60 -9.05 3.17 -16.54
C GLN A 60 -10.30 2.67 -17.27
N SER A 61 -11.48 3.18 -16.92
CA SER A 61 -12.74 2.81 -17.58
C SER A 61 -12.79 3.30 -19.03
N GLU A 62 -12.25 4.48 -19.32
CA GLU A 62 -12.15 5.04 -20.68
C GLU A 62 -11.19 4.20 -21.52
N GLN A 63 -10.02 3.86 -20.99
CA GLN A 63 -9.05 2.98 -21.66
C GLN A 63 -9.62 1.59 -21.94
N MET A 64 -10.36 1.02 -20.99
CA MET A 64 -11.04 -0.26 -21.21
C MET A 64 -12.10 -0.17 -22.29
N LYS A 65 -12.88 0.91 -22.32
CA LYS A 65 -13.89 1.13 -23.35
C LYS A 65 -13.24 1.21 -24.73
N GLU A 66 -12.19 2.01 -24.87
CA GLU A 66 -11.43 2.14 -26.14
C GLU A 66 -10.86 0.78 -26.59
N HIS A 67 -10.31 0.00 -25.67
CA HIS A 67 -9.81 -1.35 -25.96
C HIS A 67 -10.92 -2.28 -26.47
N TYR A 68 -12.10 -2.28 -25.84
CA TYR A 68 -13.22 -3.11 -26.31
C TYR A 68 -13.80 -2.63 -27.64
N GLU A 69 -13.83 -1.32 -27.89
CA GLU A 69 -14.25 -0.77 -29.18
C GLU A 69 -13.27 -1.18 -30.30
N GLN A 70 -11.97 -1.18 -30.02
CA GLN A 70 -10.95 -1.66 -30.97
C GLN A 70 -11.08 -3.17 -31.26
N MET A 71 -11.33 -3.98 -30.23
CA MET A 71 -11.51 -5.44 -30.39
C MET A 71 -12.87 -5.82 -31.01
N ALA A 72 -13.85 -4.91 -31.00
CA ALA A 72 -15.16 -5.13 -31.64
C ALA A 72 -15.11 -4.94 -33.16
N ASP A 73 -14.13 -4.18 -33.67
CA ASP A 73 -13.88 -3.98 -35.11
C ASP A 73 -12.96 -5.07 -35.71
N GLU A 74 -12.37 -5.95 -34.90
CA GLU A 74 -11.72 -7.17 -35.38
C GLU A 74 -12.79 -8.23 -35.69
N PRO A 75 -13.00 -8.62 -36.97
CA PRO A 75 -13.88 -9.74 -37.28
C PRO A 75 -13.33 -11.00 -36.60
N PRO A 76 -14.19 -11.90 -36.08
CA PRO A 76 -13.73 -13.12 -35.45
C PRO A 76 -12.79 -13.84 -36.41
N ALA A 77 -11.55 -14.08 -35.96
CA ALA A 77 -10.61 -14.88 -36.71
C ALA A 77 -11.29 -16.22 -37.04
N ASP A 78 -11.33 -16.52 -38.35
CA ASP A 78 -12.05 -17.64 -38.96
C ASP A 78 -12.08 -18.89 -38.06
N LEU A 79 -13.29 -19.28 -37.64
CA LEU A 79 -13.61 -20.60 -37.07
C LEU A 79 -14.21 -21.49 -38.16
#